data_AF-A0AAU8XSM1-F1
#
_entry.id   AF-A0AAU8XSM1-F1
#
_cell.length_a   1.000
_cell.length_b   1.000
_cell.length_c   1.000
_cell.angle_alpha   90.00
_cell.angle_beta   90.00
_cell.angle_gamma   90.00
#
_symmetry.space_group_name_H-M   'P 1'
#
loop_
_entity.id
_entity.type
_entity.pdbx_description
1 polymer ?
#
loop_
_entity_poly.entity_id
_entity_poly.type
_entity_poly.pdbx_seq_one_letter_code
_entity_poly.pdbx_strand_id
1 'polypeptide(L)'
;MTSTATRAVIFIQADNPKIGLMCFVAVGMGDVSNNEITVRIGQHVNKGDQLGMFHFGGSTHVLLFRPEVKLDFDMHGQTPGLDTTNIKVREAIAHVE
;
A
#
# COMPACT_ATOMS: atom_id res chain seq x y z
N MET A 1 14.79 -6.67 -11.48
CA MET A 1 13.52 -6.76 -12.24
C MET A 1 12.52 -5.68 -11.82
N THR A 2 12.27 -5.46 -10.52
CA THR A 2 11.42 -4.37 -10.01
C THR A 2 11.84 -2.97 -10.47
N SER A 3 13.14 -2.76 -10.75
CA SER A 3 13.72 -1.53 -11.30
C SER A 3 13.22 -1.15 -12.71
N THR A 4 12.67 -2.10 -13.46
CA THR A 4 12.21 -1.90 -14.84
C THR A 4 10.68 -1.96 -14.98
N ALA A 5 9.97 -2.44 -13.94
CA ALA A 5 8.52 -2.54 -13.97
C ALA A 5 7.81 -1.18 -13.98
N THR A 6 6.60 -1.09 -14.53
CA THR A 6 5.77 0.12 -14.42
C THR A 6 5.35 0.36 -12.97
N ARG A 7 5.35 1.63 -12.53
CA ARG A 7 4.89 2.03 -11.19
C ARG A 7 3.84 3.12 -11.28
N ALA A 8 2.85 3.00 -10.42
CA ALA A 8 1.91 4.07 -10.11
C ALA A 8 2.23 4.59 -8.70
N VAL A 9 2.37 5.90 -8.58
CA VAL A 9 2.68 6.58 -7.32
C VAL A 9 1.50 7.48 -6.99
N ILE A 10 0.79 7.16 -5.91
CA ILE A 10 -0.43 7.87 -5.50
C ILE A 10 -0.17 8.50 -4.13
N PHE A 11 -0.03 9.82 -4.12
CA PHE A 11 0.08 10.60 -2.90
C PHE A 11 -1.32 10.85 -2.32
N ILE A 12 -1.47 10.55 -1.04
CA ILE A 12 -2.72 10.71 -0.30
C ILE A 12 -2.42 11.59 0.91
N GLN A 13 -3.06 12.76 0.97
CA GLN A 13 -3.10 13.55 2.19
C GLN A 13 -4.20 12.96 3.07
N ALA A 14 -3.82 12.19 4.10
CA ALA A 14 -4.78 11.61 5.01
C ALA A 14 -5.45 12.70 5.87
N ASP A 15 -6.75 12.56 6.09
CA ASP A 15 -7.51 13.44 6.99
C ASP A 15 -7.03 13.33 8.44
N ASN A 16 -6.45 12.19 8.82
CA ASN A 16 -5.80 12.00 10.10
C ASN A 16 -4.40 12.65 10.08
N PRO A 17 -4.15 13.73 10.85
CA PRO A 17 -2.87 14.44 10.84
C PRO A 17 -1.70 13.60 11.36
N LYS A 18 -1.95 12.53 12.11
CA LYS A 18 -0.88 11.60 12.57
C LYS A 18 -0.29 10.76 11.43
N ILE A 19 -1.08 10.52 10.37
CA ILE A 19 -0.61 9.90 9.13
C ILE A 19 -0.05 10.98 8.20
N GLY A 20 -0.82 12.06 8.04
CA GLY A 20 -0.45 13.15 7.14
C GLY A 20 -0.31 12.69 5.69
N LEU A 21 0.72 13.19 5.01
CA LEU A 21 1.01 12.80 3.63
C LEU A 21 1.62 11.39 3.61
N MET A 22 0.94 10.46 2.93
CA MET A 22 1.45 9.12 2.66
C MET A 22 1.44 8.83 1.16
N CYS A 23 2.11 7.75 0.76
CA CYS A 23 2.15 7.32 -0.63
C CYS A 23 1.84 5.84 -0.76
N PHE A 24 0.91 5.50 -1.65
CA PHE A 24 0.74 4.14 -2.15
C PHE A 24 1.53 4.00 -3.46
N VAL A 25 2.42 3.01 -3.51
CA VAL A 25 3.19 2.68 -4.71
C VAL A 25 2.76 1.32 -5.21
N ALA A 26 2.03 1.31 -6.31
CA ALA A 26 1.70 0.10 -7.04
C ALA A 26 2.85 -0.24 -7.98
N VAL A 27 3.35 -1.48 -7.91
CA VAL A 27 4.46 -1.96 -8.72
C VAL A 27 3.98 -3.14 -9.56
N GLY A 28 3.94 -2.93 -10.87
CA GLY A 28 3.61 -3.99 -11.81
C GLY A 28 4.76 -5.01 -11.94
N MET A 29 4.56 -5.99 -12.81
CA MET A 29 5.58 -6.98 -13.17
C MET A 29 5.93 -6.84 -14.66
N GLY A 30 7.15 -6.35 -14.94
CA GLY A 30 7.75 -6.36 -16.28
C GLY A 30 6.80 -5.96 -17.42
N ASP A 31 6.92 -6.65 -18.56
CA ASP A 31 6.18 -6.35 -19.80
C ASP A 31 4.73 -6.90 -19.83
N VAL A 32 4.28 -7.58 -18.76
CA VAL A 32 3.01 -8.35 -18.75
C VAL A 32 1.95 -7.81 -17.79
N SER A 33 2.32 -6.89 -16.89
CA SER A 33 1.37 -6.33 -15.92
C SER A 33 1.40 -4.81 -15.94
N ASN A 34 0.24 -4.22 -16.23
CA ASN A 34 0.03 -2.78 -16.23
C ASN A 34 -0.81 -2.36 -15.02
N ASN A 35 -0.56 -1.15 -14.53
CA ASN A 35 -1.37 -0.53 -13.47
C ASN A 35 -2.41 0.36 -14.13
N GLU A 36 -3.69 0.14 -13.84
CA GLU A 36 -4.72 1.12 -14.15
C GLU A 36 -5.01 1.96 -12.91
N ILE A 37 -4.82 3.27 -13.01
CA ILE A 37 -5.14 4.23 -11.94
C ILE A 37 -6.52 4.80 -12.24
N THR A 38 -7.47 4.60 -11.31
CA THR A 38 -8.85 5.06 -11.50
C THR A 38 -9.16 6.34 -10.72
N VAL A 39 -8.32 6.69 -9.74
CA VAL A 39 -8.47 7.93 -8.96
C VAL A 39 -7.91 9.15 -9.68
N ARG A 40 -8.43 10.33 -9.33
CA ARG A 40 -8.02 11.62 -9.90
C ARG A 40 -7.42 12.53 -8.84
N ILE A 41 -6.59 13.48 -9.27
CA ILE A 41 -6.06 14.53 -8.40
C ILE A 41 -7.23 15.32 -7.79
N GLY A 42 -7.18 15.55 -6.48
CA GLY A 42 -8.21 16.25 -5.72
C GLY A 42 -9.42 15.39 -5.34
N GLN A 43 -9.48 14.13 -5.77
CA GLN A 43 -10.52 13.20 -5.34
C GLN A 43 -10.29 12.81 -3.87
N HIS A 44 -11.32 13.01 -3.04
CA HIS A 44 -11.36 12.43 -1.70
C HIS A 44 -11.75 10.95 -1.79
N VAL A 45 -11.09 10.10 -1.00
CA VAL A 45 -11.30 8.65 -0.96
C VAL A 45 -11.41 8.19 0.47
N ASN A 46 -12.29 7.22 0.73
CA ASN A 46 -12.46 6.58 2.02
C ASN A 46 -11.63 5.30 2.13
N LYS A 47 -11.41 4.82 3.37
CA LYS A 47 -10.76 3.53 3.60
C LYS A 47 -11.55 2.41 2.91
N GLY A 48 -10.90 1.72 1.99
CA GLY A 48 -11.49 0.61 1.22
C GLY A 48 -11.97 1.00 -0.17
N ASP A 49 -11.95 2.30 -0.52
CA ASP A 49 -12.27 2.75 -1.87
C ASP A 49 -11.18 2.31 -2.86
N GLN A 50 -11.60 2.04 -4.10
CA GLN A 50 -10.71 1.58 -5.15
C GLN A 50 -9.80 2.72 -5.64
N LEU A 51 -8.48 2.49 -5.59
CA LEU A 51 -7.48 3.41 -6.14
C LEU A 51 -7.16 3.12 -7.63
N GLY A 52 -7.33 1.86 -8.01
CA GLY A 52 -6.96 1.34 -9.31
C GLY A 52 -6.98 -0.18 -9.30
N MET A 53 -6.36 -0.79 -10.32
CA MET A 53 -6.22 -2.23 -10.42
C MET A 53 -4.92 -2.64 -11.12
N PHE A 54 -4.46 -3.83 -10.77
CA PHE A 54 -3.39 -4.50 -11.49
C PHE A 54 -4.01 -5.39 -12.59
N HIS A 55 -3.49 -5.30 -13.79
CA HIS A 55 -3.76 -6.28 -14.82
C HIS A 55 -2.75 -7.42 -14.71
N PHE A 56 -3.25 -8.66 -14.64
CA PHE A 56 -2.47 -9.90 -14.46
C PHE A 56 -1.75 -10.04 -13.11
N GLY A 57 -1.49 -11.28 -12.69
CA GLY A 57 -0.86 -11.60 -11.40
C GLY A 57 0.64 -11.30 -11.35
N GLY A 58 1.22 -11.31 -10.14
CA GLY A 58 2.65 -11.05 -9.91
C GLY A 58 2.99 -9.60 -9.58
N SER A 59 2.00 -8.72 -9.48
CA SER A 59 2.17 -7.35 -8.99
C SER A 59 2.35 -7.30 -7.47
N THR A 60 2.91 -6.19 -6.99
CA THR A 60 3.08 -5.91 -5.57
C THR A 60 2.84 -4.44 -5.27
N HIS A 61 2.87 -4.06 -4.00
CA HIS A 61 2.68 -2.68 -3.58
C HIS A 61 3.50 -2.36 -2.32
N VAL A 62 3.73 -1.06 -2.10
CA VAL A 62 4.36 -0.53 -0.89
C VAL A 62 3.54 0.65 -0.39
N LEU A 63 3.36 0.73 0.94
CA LEU A 63 2.90 1.93 1.62
C LEU A 63 4.10 2.67 2.18
N LEU A 64 4.25 3.94 1.82
CA LEU A 64 5.30 4.81 2.33
C LEU A 64 4.68 5.88 3.23
N PHE A 65 5.30 6.04 4.39
CA PHE A 65 4.94 7.05 5.37
C PHE A 65 6.14 7.97 5.60
N ARG A 66 5.88 9.21 6.01
CA ARG A 66 6.95 10.14 6.37
C ARG A 66 7.66 9.66 7.65
N PRO A 67 8.95 9.98 7.85
CA PRO A 67 9.73 9.48 8.99
C PRO A 67 9.13 9.77 10.37
N GLU A 68 8.33 10.83 10.48
CA GLU A 68 7.63 11.22 11.70
C GLU A 68 6.40 10.36 12.04
N VAL A 69 5.89 9.56 11.10
CA VAL A 69 4.73 8.69 11.33
C VAL A 69 5.17 7.48 12.14
N LYS A 70 4.66 7.36 13.36
CA LYS A 70 4.93 6.23 14.24
C LYS A 70 3.92 5.12 13.98
N LEU A 71 4.40 4.00 13.46
CA LEU A 71 3.60 2.80 13.25
C LEU A 71 3.92 1.80 14.36
N ASP A 72 2.89 1.44 15.12
CA ASP A 72 2.92 0.29 16.01
C ASP A 72 2.36 -0.92 15.24
N PHE A 73 3.23 -1.90 14.94
CA PHE A 73 2.87 -3.05 14.10
C PHE A 73 2.28 -4.17 14.94
N ASP A 74 1.08 -4.64 14.55
CA ASP A 74 0.49 -5.85 15.09
C ASP A 74 0.86 -7.04 14.20
N MET A 75 1.89 -7.77 14.62
CA MET A 75 2.35 -8.98 13.93
C MET A 75 1.64 -10.25 14.41
N HIS A 76 0.57 -10.13 15.20
CA HIS A 76 -0.22 -11.25 15.73
C HIS A 76 0.63 -12.26 16.51
N GLY A 77 1.62 -11.76 17.25
CA GLY A 77 2.56 -12.57 18.04
C GLY A 77 3.61 -13.32 17.21
N GLN A 78 3.75 -13.01 15.91
CA GLN A 78 4.68 -13.67 15.01
C GLN A 78 5.86 -12.75 14.65
N THR A 79 7.02 -13.34 14.36
CA THR A 79 8.15 -12.62 13.77
C THR A 79 8.11 -12.80 12.25
N PRO A 80 8.17 -11.72 11.44
CA PRO A 80 8.21 -11.84 9.98
C PRO A 80 9.32 -12.80 9.51
N GLY A 81 8.98 -13.75 8.65
CA GLY A 81 9.90 -14.79 8.19
C GLY A 81 9.22 -15.81 7.28
N LEU A 82 9.94 -16.87 6.93
CA LEU A 82 9.40 -17.94 6.07
C LEU A 82 8.41 -18.84 6.83
N ASP A 83 8.52 -18.92 8.15
CA ASP A 83 7.73 -19.80 9.02
C ASP A 83 6.52 -19.10 9.66
N THR A 84 5.91 -18.13 8.96
CA THR A 84 4.74 -17.39 9.45
C THR A 84 3.42 -17.96 8.95
N THR A 85 2.34 -17.68 9.68
CA THR A 85 0.96 -17.97 9.25
C THR A 85 0.28 -16.73 8.68
N ASN A 86 -0.74 -16.93 7.85
CA ASN A 86 -1.50 -15.85 7.24
C ASN A 86 -2.27 -15.03 8.30
N ILE A 87 -2.11 -13.71 8.27
CA ILE A 87 -3.01 -12.78 8.95
C ILE A 87 -4.34 -12.71 8.17
N LYS A 88 -5.48 -12.72 8.86
CA LYS A 88 -6.79 -12.72 8.20
C LYS A 88 -7.05 -11.39 7.50
N VAL A 89 -7.79 -11.44 6.39
CA VAL A 89 -8.23 -10.24 5.68
C VAL A 89 -9.09 -9.37 6.61
N ARG A 90 -8.81 -8.05 6.62
CA ARG A 90 -9.41 -7.02 7.51
C ARG A 90 -8.92 -6.99 8.96
N GLU A 91 -7.98 -7.84 9.35
CA GLU A 91 -7.29 -7.67 10.63
C GLU A 91 -6.36 -6.45 10.59
N ALA A 92 -6.08 -5.89 11.76
CA ALA A 92 -5.08 -4.85 11.89
C ALA A 92 -3.67 -5.44 11.67
N ILE A 93 -2.83 -4.68 10.96
CA ILE A 93 -1.39 -4.99 10.80
C ILE A 93 -0.52 -3.88 11.39
N ALA A 94 -1.09 -2.69 11.58
CA ALA A 94 -0.44 -1.56 12.23
C ALA A 94 -1.47 -0.53 12.70
N HIS A 95 -1.11 0.22 13.73
CA HIS A 95 -1.79 1.40 14.24
C HIS A 95 -0.85 2.60 14.21
N VAL A 96 -1.43 3.80 14.20
CA VAL A 96 -0.66 5.05 14.30
C VAL A 96 -0.84 5.61 15.69
N GLU A 97 0.27 5.89 16.37
CA GLU A 97 0.31 6.43 17.74
C GLU A 97 0.01 7.94 17.82
#